data_AF-A0A946TMH4-F1
#
_entry.id   AF-A0A946TMH4-F1
#
_cell.length_a   1.000
_cell.length_b   1.000
_cell.length_c   1.000
_cell.angle_alpha   90.00
_cell.angle_beta   90.00
_cell.angle_gamma   90.00
#
_symmetry.space_group_name_H-M   'P 1'
#
loop_
_entity.id
_entity.type
_entity.pdbx_description
1 polymer ?
#
loop_
_entity_poly.entity_id
_entity_poly.type
_entity_poly.pdbx_seq_one_letter_code
_entity_poly.pdbx_strand_id
1 'polypeptide(L)'
;MNIRYVHWSEAIVGEYCTSDDGVVAITLAANEYANGSKYIRCPWGRFISRKTTKLLVKDRKGRYDTKGRTYDEFVQSSQKHRLIAKYLANNYNLEEALKWMFGDKLTNTKRHKWRKTIKTKAMEKMIGDELETILEERGLTKGDTIDLMNYVINKAKDEGKLGLLMEMIDKLQRMHGISEPPKTSTQKVLTATSTTEMIDSIRTEELKLEENHESYKSPKKEETEETEAVEVAEVLEEVEQNKETEVV
;
A
#
# COMPACT_ATOMS: atom_id res chain seq x y z
N MET A 1 21.31 26.41 1.83
CA MET A 1 21.13 25.69 0.55
C MET A 1 19.66 25.72 0.20
N ASN A 2 19.25 26.32 -0.92
CA ASN A 2 17.84 26.41 -1.30
C ASN A 2 17.49 25.20 -2.19
N ILE A 3 16.69 24.26 -1.69
CA ILE A 3 16.29 23.07 -2.45
C ILE A 3 15.11 23.46 -3.34
N ARG A 4 15.26 23.29 -4.66
CA ARG A 4 14.18 23.52 -5.62
C ARG A 4 13.33 22.26 -5.74
N TYR A 5 12.02 22.42 -5.56
CA TYR A 5 11.05 21.35 -5.75
C TYR A 5 10.36 21.52 -7.10
N VAL A 6 10.33 20.46 -7.89
CA VAL A 6 9.67 20.43 -9.21
C VAL A 6 8.45 19.50 -9.13
N HIS A 7 7.43 19.74 -9.95
CA HIS A 7 6.31 18.80 -10.06
C HIS A 7 6.82 17.44 -10.58
N TRP A 8 6.33 16.34 -10.00
CA TRP A 8 6.84 15.00 -10.32
C TRP A 8 6.83 14.67 -11.81
N SER A 9 5.85 15.16 -12.58
CA SER A 9 5.77 14.91 -14.02
C SER A 9 6.87 15.58 -14.85
N GLU A 10 7.54 16.58 -14.30
CA GLU A 10 8.54 17.41 -15.00
C GLU A 10 9.96 17.12 -14.52
N ALA A 11 10.12 16.53 -13.34
CA ALA A 11 11.40 16.30 -12.69
C ALA A 11 12.41 15.52 -13.56
N ILE A 12 13.68 15.88 -13.42
CA ILE A 12 14.84 15.24 -14.06
C ILE A 12 15.60 14.40 -13.02
N VAL A 13 16.45 13.48 -13.48
CA VAL A 13 17.29 12.65 -12.62
C VAL A 13 18.11 13.51 -11.65
N GLY A 14 18.06 13.19 -10.36
CA GLY A 14 18.76 13.91 -9.30
C GLY A 14 18.00 15.08 -8.68
N GLU A 15 16.89 15.53 -9.27
CA GLU A 15 16.08 16.62 -8.71
C GLU A 15 15.06 16.12 -7.67
N TYR A 16 14.73 17.01 -6.73
CA TYR A 16 13.63 16.78 -5.78
C TYR A 16 12.29 17.09 -6.44
N CYS A 17 11.41 16.11 -6.36
CA CYS A 17 10.08 16.18 -6.97
C CYS A 17 8.98 16.10 -5.93
N THR A 18 7.85 16.75 -6.21
CA THR A 18 6.67 16.75 -5.34
C THR A 18 5.51 16.04 -6.02
N SER A 19 4.90 15.10 -5.32
CA SER A 19 3.64 14.46 -5.72
C SER A 19 2.46 15.42 -5.64
N ASP A 20 1.33 15.07 -6.27
CA ASP A 20 0.11 15.90 -6.22
C ASP A 20 -0.45 16.05 -4.79
N ASP A 21 -0.09 15.14 -3.87
CA ASP A 21 -0.48 15.17 -2.45
C ASP A 21 0.54 15.86 -1.53
N GLY A 22 1.59 16.47 -2.09
CA GLY A 22 2.59 17.22 -1.32
C GLY A 22 3.73 16.39 -0.71
N VAL A 23 3.81 15.09 -0.97
CA VAL A 23 4.97 14.27 -0.56
C VAL A 23 6.16 14.58 -1.48
N VAL A 24 7.36 14.74 -0.91
CA VAL A 24 8.61 15.07 -1.63
C VAL A 24 9.55 13.88 -1.70
N ALA A 25 10.20 13.66 -2.85
CA ALA A 25 11.25 12.65 -3.00
C ALA A 25 12.25 12.98 -4.10
N ILE A 26 13.44 12.39 -4.03
CA ILE A 26 14.45 12.47 -5.08
C ILE A 26 14.09 11.60 -6.29
N THR A 27 14.32 12.14 -7.49
CA THR A 27 14.13 11.43 -8.75
C THR A 27 15.34 10.56 -9.05
N LEU A 28 15.16 9.23 -9.02
CA LEU A 28 16.23 8.24 -9.27
C LEU A 28 16.45 7.98 -10.76
N ALA A 29 15.38 8.00 -11.56
CA ALA A 29 15.46 7.88 -13.00
C ALA A 29 14.29 8.59 -13.69
N ALA A 30 14.55 9.24 -14.82
CA ALA A 30 13.53 9.91 -15.63
C ALA A 30 13.84 9.70 -17.11
N ASN A 31 12.86 9.23 -17.88
CA ASN A 31 13.00 9.01 -19.33
C ASN A 31 11.74 9.49 -20.05
N GLU A 32 11.89 10.11 -21.22
CA GLU A 32 10.76 10.51 -22.06
C GLU A 32 10.55 9.50 -23.19
N TYR A 33 9.31 9.08 -23.38
CA TYR A 33 8.90 8.20 -24.48
C TYR A 33 8.54 9.05 -25.72
N ALA A 34 8.64 8.45 -26.90
CA ALA A 34 8.30 9.10 -28.19
C ALA A 34 6.86 9.64 -28.27
N ASN A 35 5.95 9.13 -27.44
CA ASN A 35 4.56 9.60 -27.34
C ASN A 35 4.37 10.80 -26.40
N GLY A 36 5.45 11.39 -25.89
CA GLY A 36 5.43 12.52 -24.94
C GLY A 36 5.06 12.12 -23.50
N SER A 37 4.97 10.83 -23.18
CA SER A 37 4.81 10.39 -21.78
C SER A 37 6.17 10.29 -21.10
N LYS A 38 6.25 10.69 -19.82
CA LYS A 38 7.50 10.67 -19.06
C LYS A 38 7.47 9.55 -18.03
N TYR A 39 8.43 8.64 -18.13
CA TYR A 39 8.74 7.67 -17.09
C TYR A 39 9.50 8.34 -15.96
N ILE A 40 9.06 8.16 -14.73
CA ILE A 40 9.73 8.65 -13.52
C ILE A 40 9.84 7.50 -12.53
N ARG A 41 11.01 7.36 -11.91
CA ARG A 41 11.29 6.44 -10.82
C ARG A 41 11.78 7.24 -9.63
N CYS A 42 11.08 7.09 -8.51
CA CYS A 42 11.41 7.69 -7.21
C CYS A 42 11.33 6.58 -6.14
N PRO A 43 11.76 6.84 -4.89
CA PRO A 43 11.58 5.90 -3.78
C PRO A 43 10.14 5.37 -3.62
N TRP A 44 9.13 6.17 -3.99
CA TRP A 44 7.72 5.76 -3.97
C TRP A 44 7.36 4.65 -4.97
N GLY A 45 8.14 4.49 -6.05
CA GLY A 45 7.85 3.53 -7.11
C GLY A 45 8.22 4.03 -8.50
N ARG A 46 7.61 3.40 -9.49
CA ARG A 46 7.80 3.71 -10.92
C ARG A 46 6.46 4.14 -11.51
N PHE A 47 6.45 5.29 -12.17
CA PHE A 47 5.25 5.90 -12.70
C PHE A 47 5.47 6.39 -14.13
N ILE A 48 4.38 6.48 -14.87
CA ILE A 48 4.37 7.08 -16.19
C ILE A 48 3.43 8.27 -16.11
N SER A 49 4.01 9.45 -16.21
CA SER A 49 3.26 10.69 -16.37
C SER A 49 2.57 10.70 -17.73
N ARG A 50 1.28 11.00 -17.70
CA ARG A 50 0.48 11.38 -18.86
C ARG A 50 -0.23 12.68 -18.50
N LYS A 51 -0.64 13.46 -19.51
CA LYS A 51 -1.26 14.79 -19.33
C LYS A 51 -2.34 14.90 -18.24
N THR A 52 -3.10 13.83 -17.99
CA THR A 52 -4.22 13.82 -17.01
C THR A 52 -3.95 13.00 -15.74
N THR A 53 -2.73 12.48 -15.56
CA THR A 53 -2.45 11.53 -14.49
C THR A 53 -2.05 12.29 -13.23
N LYS A 54 -2.76 12.05 -12.13
CA LYS A 54 -2.37 12.51 -10.80
C LYS A 54 -1.66 11.38 -10.06
N LEU A 55 -0.59 11.71 -9.36
CA LEU A 55 0.18 10.80 -8.51
C LEU A 55 -0.12 11.09 -7.05
N LEU A 56 -0.90 10.17 -6.47
CA LEU A 56 -1.23 10.20 -5.06
C LEU A 56 -0.26 9.32 -4.31
N VAL A 57 0.44 9.89 -3.32
CA VAL A 57 1.52 9.24 -2.56
C VAL A 57 1.18 8.96 -1.11
N LYS A 58 0.30 9.78 -0.54
CA LYS A 58 -0.13 9.60 0.83
C LYS A 58 -0.97 8.32 0.95
N ASP A 59 -0.72 7.52 1.99
CA ASP A 59 -1.48 6.31 2.36
C ASP A 59 -1.63 5.23 1.27
N ARG A 60 -0.65 5.12 0.36
CA ARG A 60 -0.71 4.12 -0.71
C ARG A 60 -0.55 2.70 -0.17
N LYS A 61 -1.47 1.81 -0.59
CA LYS A 61 -1.33 0.36 -0.37
C LYS A 61 -0.48 -0.32 -1.45
N GLY A 62 -0.50 0.22 -2.67
CA GLY A 62 0.15 -0.35 -3.86
C GLY A 62 1.31 0.50 -4.37
N ARG A 63 2.44 -0.16 -4.70
CA ARG A 63 3.65 0.48 -5.22
C ARG A 63 3.53 0.96 -6.68
N TYR A 64 2.68 0.33 -7.48
CA TYR A 64 2.71 0.48 -8.95
C TYR A 64 1.53 1.25 -9.57
N ASP A 65 0.40 1.41 -8.87
CA ASP A 65 -0.76 2.15 -9.38
C ASP A 65 -0.65 3.63 -9.05
N THR A 66 -0.91 4.56 -9.96
CA THR A 66 -0.70 6.00 -9.68
C THR A 66 -1.58 6.55 -8.55
N LYS A 67 -2.70 5.87 -8.23
CA LYS A 67 -3.59 6.17 -7.09
C LYS A 67 -3.32 5.34 -5.84
N GLY A 68 -2.29 4.49 -5.84
CA GLY A 68 -1.94 3.67 -4.67
C GLY A 68 -2.82 2.44 -4.42
N ARG A 69 -3.68 2.03 -5.35
CA ARG A 69 -4.52 0.84 -5.17
C ARG A 69 -3.73 -0.45 -5.34
N THR A 70 -4.19 -1.49 -4.67
CA THR A 70 -3.73 -2.87 -4.92
C THR A 70 -4.30 -3.41 -6.24
N TYR A 71 -3.69 -4.47 -6.78
CA TYR A 71 -4.20 -5.11 -8.00
C TYR A 71 -5.63 -5.65 -7.83
N ASP A 72 -5.94 -6.19 -6.64
CA ASP A 72 -7.25 -6.75 -6.32
C ASP A 72 -8.34 -5.65 -6.29
N GLU A 73 -8.07 -4.52 -5.64
CA GLU A 73 -8.96 -3.35 -5.64
C GLU A 73 -9.13 -2.78 -7.06
N PHE A 74 -8.05 -2.76 -7.86
CA PHE A 74 -8.14 -2.36 -9.26
C PHE A 74 -9.07 -3.27 -10.06
N VAL A 75 -8.91 -4.59 -9.91
CA VAL A 75 -9.75 -5.60 -10.57
C VAL A 75 -11.22 -5.38 -10.21
N GLN A 76 -11.55 -5.20 -8.92
CA GLN A 76 -12.92 -4.94 -8.46
C GLN A 76 -13.50 -3.63 -9.01
N SER A 77 -12.71 -2.56 -9.03
CA SER A 77 -13.17 -1.26 -9.53
C SER A 77 -13.41 -1.25 -11.06
N SER A 78 -12.77 -2.15 -11.79
CA SER A 78 -12.75 -2.14 -13.26
C SER A 78 -14.06 -2.66 -13.86
N GLN A 79 -14.73 -1.81 -14.67
CA GLN A 79 -15.98 -2.17 -15.35
C GLN A 79 -15.85 -3.41 -16.27
N LYS A 80 -14.68 -3.59 -16.90
CA LYS A 80 -14.43 -4.77 -17.74
C LYS A 80 -14.45 -6.06 -16.94
N HIS A 81 -13.88 -6.06 -15.73
CA HIS A 81 -13.88 -7.25 -14.89
C HIS A 81 -15.29 -7.55 -14.37
N ARG A 82 -16.05 -6.53 -13.97
CA ARG A 82 -17.46 -6.68 -13.59
C ARG A 82 -18.33 -7.27 -14.72
N LEU A 83 -18.17 -6.79 -15.95
CA LEU A 83 -18.89 -7.34 -17.10
C LEU A 83 -18.54 -8.81 -17.38
N ILE A 84 -17.26 -9.19 -17.29
CA ILE A 84 -16.86 -10.61 -17.41
C ILE A 84 -17.44 -11.43 -16.26
N ALA A 85 -17.42 -10.92 -15.04
CA ALA A 85 -17.96 -11.62 -13.88
C ALA A 85 -19.45 -11.92 -14.07
N LYS A 86 -20.24 -10.91 -14.45
CA LYS A 86 -21.66 -11.06 -14.76
C LYS A 86 -21.93 -12.04 -15.90
N TYR A 87 -21.12 -12.02 -16.95
CA TYR A 87 -21.27 -12.99 -18.05
C TYR A 87 -20.95 -14.41 -17.57
N LEU A 88 -19.83 -14.61 -16.87
CA LEU A 88 -19.41 -15.92 -16.37
C LEU A 88 -20.38 -16.51 -15.35
N ALA A 89 -21.01 -15.66 -14.54
CA ALA A 89 -22.06 -16.06 -13.61
C ALA A 89 -23.29 -16.62 -14.34
N ASN A 90 -23.62 -16.08 -15.52
CA ASN A 90 -24.75 -16.55 -16.34
C ASN A 90 -24.39 -17.76 -17.22
N ASN A 91 -23.28 -17.65 -17.96
CA ASN A 91 -22.81 -18.65 -18.91
C ASN A 91 -21.38 -18.98 -18.53
N TYR A 92 -21.17 -20.17 -17.95
CA TYR A 92 -19.89 -20.63 -17.40
C TYR A 92 -18.82 -20.92 -18.49
N ASN A 93 -18.80 -20.16 -19.60
CA ASN A 93 -17.85 -20.29 -20.69
C ASN A 93 -17.01 -19.02 -20.88
N LEU A 94 -15.74 -19.10 -20.48
CA LEU A 94 -14.78 -18.01 -20.61
C LEU A 94 -14.48 -17.64 -22.07
N GLU A 95 -14.41 -18.61 -22.97
CA GLU A 95 -14.01 -18.32 -24.34
C GLU A 95 -15.07 -17.48 -25.06
N GLU A 96 -16.33 -17.78 -24.81
CA GLU A 96 -17.48 -17.01 -25.30
C GLU A 96 -17.53 -15.63 -24.65
N ALA A 97 -17.31 -15.55 -23.32
CA ALA A 97 -17.23 -14.27 -22.61
C ALA A 97 -16.17 -13.33 -23.22
N LEU A 98 -14.99 -13.89 -23.52
CA LEU A 98 -13.89 -13.13 -24.11
C LEU A 98 -14.15 -12.75 -25.56
N LYS A 99 -14.78 -13.62 -26.35
CA LYS A 99 -15.22 -13.30 -27.71
C LYS A 99 -16.26 -12.19 -27.71
N TRP A 100 -17.25 -12.24 -26.81
CA TRP A 100 -18.27 -11.21 -26.67
C TRP A 100 -17.65 -9.85 -26.27
N MET A 101 -16.71 -9.84 -25.32
CA MET A 101 -16.12 -8.60 -24.83
C MET A 101 -15.09 -7.96 -25.79
N PHE A 102 -14.24 -8.79 -26.43
CA PHE A 102 -13.11 -8.30 -27.21
C PHE A 102 -13.29 -8.44 -28.72
N GLY A 103 -14.26 -9.24 -29.18
CA GLY A 103 -14.47 -9.55 -30.59
C GLY A 103 -13.17 -9.98 -31.27
N ASP A 104 -12.90 -9.39 -32.44
CA ASP A 104 -11.70 -9.66 -33.25
C ASP A 104 -10.39 -9.19 -32.61
N LYS A 105 -10.46 -8.36 -31.55
CA LYS A 105 -9.26 -7.87 -30.84
C LYS A 105 -8.72 -8.88 -29.82
N LEU A 106 -9.22 -10.12 -29.82
CA LEU A 106 -8.83 -11.17 -28.89
C LEU A 106 -7.51 -11.85 -29.32
N THR A 107 -6.40 -11.38 -28.77
CA THR A 107 -5.07 -11.99 -28.95
C THR A 107 -4.85 -13.14 -27.95
N ASN A 108 -4.02 -14.14 -28.32
CA ASN A 108 -3.60 -15.23 -27.41
C ASN A 108 -3.03 -14.72 -26.08
N THR A 109 -2.25 -13.64 -26.10
CA THR A 109 -1.71 -13.01 -24.89
C THR A 109 -2.81 -12.49 -23.95
N LYS A 110 -3.89 -11.93 -24.51
CA LYS A 110 -5.04 -11.46 -23.72
C LYS A 110 -5.81 -12.64 -23.12
N ARG A 111 -6.00 -13.71 -23.90
CA ARG A 111 -6.63 -14.95 -23.43
C ARG A 111 -5.87 -15.54 -22.23
N HIS A 112 -4.55 -15.63 -22.33
CA HIS A 112 -3.70 -16.11 -21.24
C HIS A 112 -3.81 -15.23 -19.99
N LYS A 113 -3.77 -13.90 -20.18
CA LYS A 113 -3.92 -12.95 -19.08
C LYS A 113 -5.25 -13.15 -18.34
N TRP A 114 -6.37 -13.23 -19.06
CA TRP A 114 -7.68 -13.42 -18.47
C TRP A 114 -7.85 -14.76 -17.77
N ARG A 115 -7.28 -15.84 -18.32
CA ARG A 115 -7.24 -17.16 -17.64
C ARG A 115 -6.52 -17.08 -16.29
N LYS A 116 -5.49 -16.23 -16.15
CA LYS A 116 -4.83 -15.98 -14.86
C LYS A 116 -5.67 -15.09 -13.95
N THR A 117 -6.26 -14.02 -14.49
CA THR A 117 -7.06 -13.06 -13.71
C THR A 117 -8.29 -13.71 -13.10
N ILE A 118 -8.94 -14.67 -13.77
CA ILE A 118 -10.12 -15.35 -13.22
C ILE A 118 -9.83 -16.21 -12.00
N LYS A 119 -8.61 -16.75 -11.91
CA LYS A 119 -8.16 -17.53 -10.75
C LYS A 119 -7.73 -16.66 -9.57
N THR A 120 -7.88 -15.34 -9.67
CA THR A 120 -7.55 -14.44 -8.55
C THR A 120 -8.74 -14.36 -7.60
N LYS A 121 -8.46 -14.32 -6.30
CA LYS A 121 -9.50 -14.23 -5.25
C LYS A 121 -10.46 -13.06 -5.47
N ALA A 122 -9.95 -11.94 -6.01
CA ALA A 122 -10.76 -10.77 -6.30
C ALA A 122 -11.82 -11.03 -7.38
N MET A 123 -11.45 -11.77 -8.44
CA MET A 123 -12.38 -12.11 -9.52
C MET A 123 -13.33 -13.24 -9.11
N GLU A 124 -12.83 -14.25 -8.39
CA GLU A 124 -13.67 -15.32 -7.83
C GLU A 124 -14.76 -14.75 -6.93
N LYS A 125 -14.42 -13.80 -6.06
CA LYS A 125 -15.39 -13.09 -5.23
C LYS A 125 -16.44 -12.35 -6.07
N MET A 126 -16.03 -11.58 -7.08
CA MET A 126 -16.99 -10.87 -7.94
C MET A 126 -17.94 -11.82 -8.69
N ILE A 127 -17.45 -12.97 -9.14
CA ILE A 127 -18.30 -13.98 -9.78
C ILE A 127 -19.28 -14.56 -8.75
N GLY A 128 -18.83 -14.82 -7.53
CA GLY A 128 -19.68 -15.27 -6.43
C GLY A 128 -20.77 -14.26 -6.08
N ASP A 129 -20.43 -12.98 -5.94
CA ASP A 129 -21.38 -11.90 -5.62
C ASP A 129 -22.48 -11.78 -6.72
N GLU A 130 -22.10 -11.88 -8.01
CA GLU A 130 -23.06 -11.86 -9.12
C GLU A 130 -23.91 -13.15 -9.20
N LEU A 131 -23.33 -14.31 -8.87
CA LEU A 131 -24.08 -15.56 -8.76
C LEU A 131 -25.11 -15.51 -7.64
N GLU A 132 -24.74 -14.98 -6.47
CA GLU A 132 -25.66 -14.78 -5.35
C GLU A 132 -26.82 -13.87 -5.76
N THR A 133 -26.54 -12.78 -6.47
CA THR A 133 -27.57 -11.89 -7.02
C THR A 133 -28.52 -12.63 -7.98
N ILE A 134 -28.00 -13.47 -8.88
CA ILE A 134 -28.82 -14.25 -9.82
C ILE A 134 -29.66 -15.32 -9.09
N LEU A 135 -29.12 -15.92 -8.04
CA LEU A 135 -29.82 -16.90 -7.22
C LEU A 135 -30.99 -16.24 -6.47
N GLU A 136 -30.74 -15.07 -5.87
CA GLU A 136 -31.77 -14.25 -5.22
C GLU A 136 -32.89 -13.86 -6.19
N GLU A 137 -32.55 -13.41 -7.41
CA GLU A 137 -33.54 -13.08 -8.46
C GLU A 137 -34.42 -14.29 -8.85
N ARG A 138 -33.88 -15.50 -8.77
CA ARG A 138 -34.60 -16.74 -9.08
C ARG A 138 -35.32 -17.36 -7.88
N GLY A 139 -35.22 -16.73 -6.70
CA GLY A 139 -35.80 -17.24 -5.46
C GLY A 139 -35.11 -18.52 -4.94
N LEU A 140 -33.92 -18.85 -5.45
CA LEU A 140 -33.14 -19.99 -4.98
C LEU A 140 -32.27 -19.54 -3.84
N THR A 141 -32.45 -20.18 -2.69
CA THR A 141 -31.65 -19.90 -1.50
C THR A 141 -30.39 -20.77 -1.47
N LYS A 142 -29.44 -20.42 -0.61
CA LYS A 142 -28.27 -21.27 -0.33
C LYS A 142 -28.70 -22.67 0.14
N GLY A 143 -29.88 -22.81 0.77
CA GLY A 143 -30.48 -24.07 1.18
C GLY A 143 -30.83 -24.97 -0.01
N ASP A 144 -31.51 -24.44 -1.03
CA ASP A 144 -31.89 -25.21 -2.22
C ASP A 144 -30.66 -25.73 -2.99
N THR A 145 -29.57 -24.97 -2.93
CA THR A 145 -28.29 -25.37 -3.53
C THR A 145 -27.67 -26.54 -2.75
N ILE A 146 -27.77 -26.53 -1.42
CA ILE A 146 -27.34 -27.64 -0.54
C ILE A 146 -28.22 -28.88 -0.77
N ASP A 147 -29.52 -28.72 -1.00
CA ASP A 147 -30.40 -29.84 -1.30
C ASP A 147 -30.08 -30.47 -2.66
N LEU A 148 -29.74 -29.66 -3.65
CA LEU A 148 -29.22 -30.15 -4.92
C LEU A 148 -27.87 -30.88 -4.75
N MET A 149 -26.99 -30.38 -3.86
CA MET A 149 -25.75 -31.06 -3.52
C MET A 149 -26.03 -32.43 -2.89
N ASN A 150 -26.97 -32.51 -1.95
CA ASN A 150 -27.37 -33.77 -1.31
C ASN A 150 -27.94 -34.75 -2.34
N TYR A 151 -28.76 -34.27 -3.28
CA TYR A 151 -29.30 -35.08 -4.38
C TYR A 151 -28.18 -35.64 -5.28
N VAL A 152 -27.22 -34.79 -5.67
CA VAL A 152 -26.07 -35.19 -6.49
C VAL A 152 -25.16 -36.17 -5.73
N ILE A 153 -24.92 -35.95 -4.43
CA ILE A 153 -24.18 -36.85 -3.54
C ILE A 153 -24.83 -38.22 -3.46
N ASN A 154 -26.15 -38.28 -3.29
CA ASN A 154 -26.89 -39.53 -3.24
C ASN A 154 -26.80 -40.28 -4.57
N LYS A 155 -27.04 -39.59 -5.70
CA LYS A 155 -26.92 -40.20 -7.03
C LYS A 155 -25.49 -40.66 -7.34
N ALA A 156 -24.48 -39.99 -6.80
CA ALA A 156 -23.08 -40.36 -6.99
C ALA A 156 -22.63 -41.54 -6.14
N LYS A 157 -23.21 -41.71 -4.93
CA LYS A 157 -23.05 -42.95 -4.15
C LYS A 157 -23.60 -44.14 -4.92
N ASP A 158 -24.69 -43.94 -5.65
CA ASP A 158 -25.31 -44.98 -6.47
C ASP A 158 -24.50 -45.30 -7.75
N GLU A 159 -23.88 -44.30 -8.39
CA GLU A 159 -23.13 -44.47 -9.66
C GLU A 159 -21.61 -44.69 -9.50
N GLY A 160 -21.05 -44.62 -8.30
CA GLY A 160 -19.64 -44.94 -8.01
C GLY A 160 -18.59 -43.92 -8.52
N LYS A 161 -19.00 -42.75 -9.03
CA LYS A 161 -18.09 -41.70 -9.56
C LYS A 161 -17.70 -40.67 -8.50
N LEU A 162 -16.97 -41.10 -7.46
CA LEU A 162 -16.61 -40.26 -6.32
C LEU A 162 -15.73 -39.04 -6.67
N GLY A 163 -14.82 -39.19 -7.65
CA GLY A 163 -13.81 -38.16 -7.97
C GLY A 163 -14.38 -36.91 -8.63
N LEU A 164 -15.26 -37.07 -9.62
CA LEU A 164 -15.94 -35.95 -10.30
C LEU A 164 -16.83 -35.16 -9.32
N LEU A 165 -17.35 -35.86 -8.32
CA LEU A 165 -18.23 -35.26 -7.32
C LEU A 165 -17.49 -34.46 -6.27
N MET A 166 -16.36 -34.96 -5.78
CA MET A 166 -15.50 -34.18 -4.89
C MET A 166 -15.03 -32.89 -5.56
N GLU A 167 -14.75 -32.92 -6.86
CA GLU A 167 -14.43 -31.70 -7.62
C GLU A 167 -15.63 -30.73 -7.74
N MET A 168 -16.86 -31.24 -7.87
CA MET A 168 -18.08 -30.43 -7.87
C MET A 168 -18.36 -29.82 -6.48
N ILE A 169 -18.20 -30.59 -5.42
CA ILE A 169 -18.35 -30.13 -4.03
C ILE A 169 -17.30 -29.05 -3.74
N ASP A 170 -16.05 -29.26 -4.15
CA ASP A 170 -14.98 -28.29 -3.92
C ASP A 170 -15.20 -26.99 -4.73
N LYS A 171 -15.75 -27.09 -5.96
CA LYS A 171 -16.18 -25.92 -6.76
C LYS A 171 -17.35 -25.18 -6.13
N LEU A 172 -18.35 -25.89 -5.61
CA LEU A 172 -19.52 -25.29 -4.96
C LEU A 172 -19.18 -24.67 -3.59
N GLN A 173 -18.35 -25.33 -2.78
CA GLN A 173 -17.83 -24.76 -1.53
C GLN A 173 -17.03 -23.48 -1.76
N ARG A 174 -16.25 -23.41 -2.85
CA ARG A 174 -15.58 -22.17 -3.27
C ARG A 174 -16.57 -21.09 -3.70
N MET A 175 -17.65 -21.43 -4.41
CA MET A 175 -18.68 -20.47 -4.81
C MET A 175 -19.46 -19.89 -3.62
N HIS A 176 -19.65 -20.66 -2.55
CA HIS A 176 -20.30 -20.19 -1.32
C HIS A 176 -19.33 -19.62 -0.27
N GLY A 177 -18.04 -19.53 -0.58
CA GLY A 177 -17.03 -18.99 0.34
C GLY A 177 -16.76 -19.87 1.57
N ILE A 178 -17.13 -21.16 1.52
CA ILE A 178 -17.02 -22.13 2.62
C ILE A 178 -15.62 -22.77 2.68
N SER A 179 -14.81 -22.67 1.60
CA SER A 179 -13.49 -23.32 1.52
C SER A 179 -12.31 -22.38 1.80
N GLU A 180 -11.39 -22.90 2.62
CA GLU A 180 -10.14 -22.38 3.20
C GLU A 180 -10.18 -20.96 3.80
N PRO A 181 -9.90 -20.79 5.12
CA PRO A 181 -9.61 -19.46 5.66
C PRO A 181 -8.47 -18.85 4.83
N PRO A 182 -8.52 -17.54 4.53
CA PRO A 182 -7.54 -16.92 3.67
C PRO A 182 -6.15 -17.14 4.28
N LYS A 183 -5.30 -17.96 3.63
CA LYS A 183 -3.87 -18.00 3.94
C LYS A 183 -3.35 -16.56 3.86
N THR A 184 -3.13 -15.93 5.00
CA THR A 184 -2.52 -14.61 5.10
C THR A 184 -1.15 -14.74 4.46
N SER A 185 -0.96 -14.07 3.32
CA SER A 185 0.33 -14.08 2.63
C SER A 185 1.39 -13.56 3.60
N THR A 186 2.32 -14.43 4.00
CA THR A 186 3.43 -14.12 4.91
C THR A 186 4.28 -12.95 4.40
N GLN A 187 4.29 -12.70 3.09
CA GLN A 187 4.94 -11.53 2.49
C GLN A 187 4.32 -10.21 2.96
N LYS A 188 2.99 -10.12 3.10
CA LYS A 188 2.34 -8.90 3.62
C LYS A 188 2.67 -8.67 5.09
N VAL A 189 2.76 -9.76 5.86
CA VAL A 189 3.17 -9.73 7.28
C VAL A 189 4.61 -9.27 7.38
N LEU A 190 5.54 -9.90 6.67
CA LEU A 190 6.96 -9.50 6.64
C LEU A 190 7.18 -8.05 6.21
N THR A 191 6.45 -7.56 5.20
CA THR A 191 6.55 -6.14 4.83
C THR A 191 6.01 -5.23 5.92
N ALA A 192 4.94 -5.61 6.61
CA ALA A 192 4.36 -4.83 7.70
C ALA A 192 5.28 -4.82 8.94
N THR A 193 5.84 -5.97 9.32
CA THR A 193 6.81 -6.07 10.42
C THR A 193 8.07 -5.28 10.10
N SER A 194 8.61 -5.43 8.88
CA SER A 194 9.80 -4.68 8.47
C SER A 194 9.55 -3.16 8.39
N THR A 195 8.37 -2.71 7.95
CA THR A 195 8.05 -1.28 7.97
C THR A 195 7.78 -0.74 9.37
N THR A 196 7.22 -1.54 10.28
CA THR A 196 6.98 -1.12 11.67
C THR A 196 8.29 -1.05 12.44
N GLU A 197 9.16 -2.05 12.30
CA GLU A 197 10.53 -2.03 12.84
C GLU A 197 11.33 -0.84 12.31
N MET A 198 11.23 -0.50 11.02
CA MET A 198 11.88 0.69 10.46
C MET A 198 11.28 1.99 11.01
N ILE A 199 9.97 2.07 11.23
CA ILE A 199 9.33 3.26 11.80
C ILE A 199 9.73 3.41 13.28
N ASP A 200 9.79 2.31 14.03
CA ASP A 200 10.20 2.33 15.43
C ASP A 200 11.70 2.62 15.56
N SER A 201 12.53 2.13 14.63
CA SER A 201 13.95 2.51 14.59
C SER A 201 14.11 4.00 14.27
N ILE A 202 13.33 4.54 13.32
CA ILE A 202 13.36 5.97 13.00
C ILE A 202 12.91 6.80 14.20
N ARG A 203 11.83 6.42 14.90
CA ARG A 203 11.38 7.12 16.11
C ARG A 203 12.40 7.11 17.23
N THR A 204 13.07 5.98 17.44
CA THR A 204 14.11 5.87 18.48
C THR A 204 15.36 6.68 18.10
N GLU A 205 15.69 6.79 16.81
CA GLU A 205 16.73 7.70 16.32
C GLU A 205 16.31 9.17 16.44
N GLU A 206 15.07 9.53 16.15
CA GLU A 206 14.51 10.88 16.36
C GLU A 206 14.58 11.28 17.84
N LEU A 207 14.15 10.41 18.76
CA LEU A 207 14.24 10.67 20.21
C LEU A 207 15.69 10.88 20.67
N LYS A 208 16.63 10.04 20.18
CA LYS A 208 18.06 10.21 20.48
C LYS A 208 18.62 11.49 19.89
N LEU A 209 18.14 11.91 18.72
CA LEU A 209 18.55 13.16 18.09
C LEU A 209 17.99 14.38 18.85
N GLU A 210 16.76 14.30 19.35
CA GLU A 210 16.15 15.32 20.21
C GLU A 210 16.87 15.43 21.56
N GLU A 211 17.17 14.31 22.22
CA GLU A 211 17.98 14.26 23.46
C GLU A 211 19.39 14.86 23.25
N ASN A 212 20.02 14.57 22.11
CA ASN A 212 21.29 15.20 21.75
C ASN A 212 21.12 16.69 21.44
N HIS A 213 20.01 17.10 20.81
CA HIS A 213 19.75 18.51 20.52
C HIS A 213 19.40 19.32 21.78
N GLU A 214 18.88 18.68 22.82
CA GLU A 214 18.72 19.25 24.17
C GLU A 214 20.06 19.33 24.91
N SER A 215 20.94 18.32 24.78
CA SER A 215 22.29 18.37 25.35
C SER A 215 23.19 19.46 24.72
N TYR A 216 22.94 19.83 23.46
CA TYR A 216 23.59 20.99 22.82
C TYR A 216 22.93 22.35 23.14
N LYS A 217 21.77 22.38 23.83
CA LYS A 217 21.12 23.64 24.27
C LYS A 217 21.40 24.03 25.73
N SER A 218 22.06 23.17 26.49
CA SER A 218 22.60 23.48 27.82
C SER A 218 23.95 22.77 27.98
N PRO A 219 25.08 23.47 27.79
CA PRO A 219 25.62 24.25 28.92
C PRO A 219 26.34 25.55 28.49
N LYS A 220 25.85 26.71 28.95
CA LYS A 220 26.65 27.84 29.48
C LYS A 220 25.76 29.05 29.81
N LYS A 221 25.15 28.98 30.98
CA LYS A 221 24.87 30.11 31.88
C LYS A 221 24.97 29.56 33.29
N GLU A 222 26.21 29.28 33.72
CA GLU A 222 26.57 28.90 35.09
C GLU A 222 28.11 28.82 35.12
N GLU A 223 28.77 29.95 34.89
CA GLU A 223 30.22 30.10 35.14
C GLU A 223 30.64 31.58 35.32
N THR A 224 29.67 32.49 35.55
CA THR A 224 29.93 33.94 35.70
C THR A 224 29.43 34.54 37.01
N GLU A 225 29.00 33.74 38.00
CA GLU A 225 28.59 34.28 39.32
C GLU A 225 29.50 33.84 40.49
N GLU A 226 30.37 32.83 40.31
CA GLU A 226 31.29 32.41 41.38
C GLU A 226 32.67 33.08 41.30
N THR A 227 33.08 33.63 40.14
CA THR A 227 34.36 34.33 39.99
C THR A 227 34.29 35.82 40.37
N GLU A 228 33.14 36.48 40.19
CA GLU A 228 32.95 37.86 40.66
C GLU A 228 32.75 37.94 42.19
N ALA A 229 32.27 36.87 42.84
CA ALA A 229 32.13 36.86 44.30
C ALA A 229 33.47 36.74 45.05
N VAL A 230 34.49 36.14 44.43
CA VAL A 230 35.82 35.98 45.02
C VAL A 230 36.67 37.25 44.82
N GLU A 231 36.59 37.90 43.65
CA GLU A 231 37.30 39.18 43.41
C GLU A 231 36.71 40.34 44.23
N VAL A 232 35.39 40.36 44.50
CA VAL A 232 34.78 41.43 45.32
C VAL A 232 35.12 41.27 46.82
N ALA A 233 35.36 40.04 47.29
CA ALA A 233 35.78 39.80 48.68
C ALA A 233 37.24 40.21 48.91
N GLU A 234 38.15 39.92 47.98
CA GLU A 234 39.56 40.30 48.07
C GLU A 234 39.76 41.83 48.00
N VAL A 235 38.97 42.53 47.19
CA VAL A 235 39.03 44.00 47.08
C VAL A 235 38.44 44.70 48.32
N LEU A 236 37.48 44.09 49.02
CA LEU A 236 36.94 44.66 50.27
C LEU A 236 37.91 44.53 51.44
N GLU A 237 38.68 43.44 51.51
CA GLU A 237 39.68 43.21 52.57
C GLU A 237 40.90 44.15 52.43
N GLU A 238 41.32 44.48 51.20
CA GLU A 238 42.39 45.47 50.95
C GLU A 238 41.96 46.93 51.21
N VAL A 239 40.67 47.25 51.12
CA VAL A 239 40.15 48.60 51.41
C VAL A 239 39.97 48.84 52.92
N GLU A 240 39.69 47.80 53.71
CA GLU A 240 39.65 47.92 55.18
C GLU A 240 41.06 48.06 55.80
N GLN A 241 42.07 47.35 55.30
CA GLN A 241 43.44 47.48 55.82
C GLN A 241 44.10 48.83 55.51
N ASN A 242 43.72 49.49 54.42
CA ASN A 242 44.22 50.82 54.06
C ASN A 242 43.48 51.98 54.78
N LYS A 243 42.32 51.72 55.41
CA LYS A 243 41.64 52.73 56.25
C LYS A 243 42.09 52.72 57.70
N GLU A 244 42.63 51.60 58.19
CA GLU A 244 43.21 51.52 59.54
C GLU A 244 44.64 52.10 59.64
N THR A 245 45.26 52.46 58.51
CA THR A 245 46.61 53.05 58.46
C THR A 245 46.65 54.57 58.26
N GLU A 246 45.50 55.25 58.14
CA GLU A 246 45.40 56.71 57.99
C GLU A 246 44.78 57.45 59.20
N VAL A 247 44.81 56.83 60.39
CA VAL A 247 44.54 57.50 61.68
C VAL A 247 45.62 57.14 62.71
N VAL A 248 46.82 57.72 62.55
CA VAL A 248 47.73 58.14 63.63
C VAL A 248 48.46 59.40 63.18
#